data_AF-A0A7C4H3A5-F1
#
_entry.id   AF-A0A7C4H3A5-F1
#
_cell.length_a   1.000
_cell.length_b   1.000
_cell.length_c   1.000
_cell.angle_alpha   90.00
_cell.angle_beta   90.00
_cell.angle_gamma   90.00
#
_symmetry.space_group_name_H-M   'P 1'
#
loop_
_entity.id
_entity.type
_entity.pdbx_description
1 polymer ?
#
loop_
_entity_poly.entity_id
_entity_poly.type
_entity_poly.pdbx_seq_one_letter_code
_entity_poly.pdbx_strand_id
1 'polypeptide(L)'
;MPLGGQAVIEGVLLTDGQRATVAVQTPKGIVVEPLAVPRFPRLERIPFLRGPVKLYQLLSLGWAALERSAALAFPEERSSSWDFLLALGLALLVLLGGFIALPFFLATRTG
;
A
#
# COMPACT_ATOMS: atom_id res chain seq x y z
N MET A 1 2.91 -6.66 25.12
CA MET A 1 3.82 -6.70 23.95
C MET A 1 4.53 -5.35 23.88
N PRO A 2 5.78 -5.27 23.42
CA PRO A 2 6.40 -3.98 23.15
C PRO A 2 5.55 -3.22 22.12
N LEU A 3 5.40 -1.91 22.32
CA LEU A 3 4.75 -1.04 21.34
C LEU A 3 5.60 -1.05 20.06
N GLY A 4 5.01 -1.48 18.96
CA GLY A 4 5.58 -1.36 17.63
C GLY A 4 5.26 0.01 17.04
N GLY A 5 6.12 0.48 16.14
CA GLY A 5 5.92 1.71 15.39
C GLY A 5 6.38 1.56 13.95
N GLN A 6 5.69 2.23 13.03
CA GLN A 6 6.10 2.38 11.64
C GLN A 6 5.88 3.83 11.21
N ALA A 7 6.81 4.40 10.46
CA ALA A 7 6.61 5.70 9.82
C ALA A 7 5.64 5.55 8.63
N VAL A 8 4.70 6.48 8.51
CA VAL A 8 3.76 6.56 7.39
C VAL A 8 3.82 7.97 6.78
N ILE A 9 3.00 8.22 5.77
CA ILE A 9 3.00 9.50 5.05
C ILE A 9 2.54 10.60 6.01
N GLU A 10 3.40 11.59 6.24
CA GLU A 10 3.15 12.70 7.17
C GLU A 10 2.72 12.26 8.58
N GLY A 11 3.17 11.08 9.05
CA GLY A 11 2.64 10.52 10.28
C GLY A 11 3.34 9.27 10.81
N VAL A 12 2.74 8.69 11.85
CA VAL A 12 3.21 7.46 12.51
C VAL A 12 2.07 6.48 12.74
N LEU A 13 2.33 5.20 12.51
CA LEU A 13 1.51 4.07 12.92
C LEU A 13 2.04 3.55 14.26
N LEU A 14 1.16 3.44 15.25
CA LEU A 14 1.43 2.82 16.55
C LEU A 14 0.61 1.54 16.68
N THR A 15 1.23 0.46 17.18
CA THR A 15 0.53 -0.81 17.41
C THR A 15 1.02 -1.53 18.67
N ASP A 16 0.10 -2.18 19.37
CA ASP A 16 0.42 -3.08 20.50
C ASP A 16 0.29 -4.57 20.12
N GLY A 17 0.05 -4.86 18.84
CA GLY A 17 -0.21 -6.21 18.30
C GLY A 17 -1.67 -6.65 18.34
N GLN A 18 -2.56 -5.94 19.04
CA GLN A 18 -4.01 -6.18 19.06
C GLN A 18 -4.80 -4.98 18.55
N ARG A 19 -4.27 -3.78 18.77
CA ARG A 19 -4.81 -2.48 18.39
C ARG A 19 -3.76 -1.76 17.56
N ALA A 20 -4.24 -0.91 16.67
CA ALA A 20 -3.41 -0.05 15.87
C ALA A 20 -4.08 1.31 15.72
N THR A 21 -3.27 2.35 15.65
CA THR A 21 -3.71 3.73 15.48
C THR A 21 -2.72 4.46 14.60
N VAL A 22 -3.21 5.25 13.66
CA VAL A 22 -2.39 6.14 12.86
C VAL A 22 -2.58 7.57 13.35
N ALA A 23 -1.48 8.32 13.45
CA ALA A 23 -1.48 9.75 13.71
C ALA A 23 -0.84 10.45 12.51
N VAL A 24 -1.59 11.35 11.87
CA VAL A 24 -1.20 11.98 10.59
C VAL A 24 -1.32 13.49 10.71
N GLN A 25 -0.29 14.21 10.31
CA GLN A 25 -0.31 15.65 10.17
C GLN A 25 -1.09 16.00 8.89
N THR A 26 -2.18 16.74 9.06
CA THR A 26 -2.97 17.30 7.96
C THR A 26 -2.76 18.82 7.90
N PRO A 27 -3.21 19.50 6.82
CA PRO A 27 -3.20 20.96 6.78
C PRO A 27 -3.99 21.63 7.92
N LYS A 28 -4.91 20.91 8.57
CA LYS A 28 -5.74 21.39 9.68
C LYS A 28 -5.22 21.01 11.08
N GLY A 29 -4.11 20.26 11.16
CA GLY A 29 -3.56 19.73 12.41
C GLY A 29 -3.39 18.21 12.39
N ILE A 30 -3.01 17.64 13.54
CA ILE A 30 -2.81 16.19 13.69
C ILE A 30 -4.15 15.49 13.88
N VAL A 31 -4.41 14.48 13.07
CA VAL A 31 -5.58 13.60 13.15
C VAL A 31 -5.14 12.22 13.62
N VAL A 32 -5.84 11.64 14.59
CA VAL A 32 -5.54 10.33 15.17
C VAL A 32 -6.73 9.41 14.93
N GLU A 33 -6.51 8.29 14.24
CA GLU A 33 -7.58 7.36 13.89
C GLU A 33 -7.20 5.90 14.17
N PRO A 34 -8.12 5.09 14.75
CA PRO A 34 -7.88 3.67 14.96
C PRO A 34 -7.91 2.89 13.63
N LEU A 35 -7.03 1.91 13.50
CA LEU A 35 -7.03 0.95 12.40
C LEU A 35 -7.43 -0.44 12.88
N ALA A 36 -8.17 -1.14 12.03
CA ALA A 36 -8.50 -2.54 12.25
C ALA A 36 -7.27 -3.41 12.05
N VAL A 37 -6.93 -4.19 13.07
CA VAL A 37 -5.86 -5.19 12.99
C VAL A 37 -6.48 -6.52 12.57
N PRO A 38 -6.08 -7.11 11.43
CA PRO A 38 -6.57 -8.41 11.02
C PRO A 38 -6.07 -9.49 11.98
N ARG A 39 -6.95 -10.43 12.36
CA ARG A 39 -6.65 -11.45 13.37
C ARG A 39 -6.96 -12.85 12.84
N PHE A 40 -6.05 -13.79 13.06
CA PHE A 40 -6.21 -15.17 12.60
C PHE A 40 -5.88 -16.15 13.74
N PRO A 41 -6.69 -16.18 14.82
CA PRO A 41 -6.34 -16.87 16.07
C PRO A 41 -6.17 -18.39 15.92
N ARG A 42 -6.84 -19.02 14.94
CA ARG A 42 -6.67 -20.45 14.65
C ARG A 42 -5.36 -20.75 13.93
N LEU A 43 -4.95 -19.85 13.04
CA LEU A 43 -3.79 -20.02 12.17
C LEU A 43 -2.49 -19.66 12.89
N GLU A 44 -2.53 -18.72 13.83
CA GLU A 44 -1.42 -18.36 14.71
C GLU A 44 -1.00 -19.46 15.70
N ARG A 45 -1.88 -20.42 15.97
CA ARG A 45 -1.60 -21.57 16.85
C ARG A 45 -0.74 -22.63 16.19
N ILE A 46 -0.65 -22.63 14.85
CA ILE A 46 0.10 -23.62 14.09
C ILE A 46 1.54 -23.09 13.89
N PRO A 47 2.59 -23.75 14.42
CA PRO A 47 3.95 -23.20 14.44
C PRO A 47 4.48 -22.77 13.06
N PHE A 48 4.19 -23.55 12.02
CA PHE A 48 4.63 -23.27 10.66
C PHE A 48 3.86 -22.14 9.97
N LEU A 49 2.59 -21.93 10.32
CA LEU A 49 1.76 -20.88 9.72
C LEU A 49 1.85 -19.55 10.46
N ARG A 50 2.30 -19.57 11.72
CA ARG A 50 2.45 -18.38 12.55
C ARG A 50 3.28 -17.28 11.89
N GLY A 51 4.39 -17.63 11.24
CA GLY A 51 5.26 -16.67 10.55
C GLY A 51 4.56 -15.95 9.38
N PRO A 52 4.11 -16.69 8.35
CA PRO A 52 3.36 -16.12 7.23
C PRO A 52 2.13 -15.31 7.65
N VAL A 53 1.39 -15.79 8.65
CA VAL A 53 0.24 -15.08 9.19
C VAL A 53 0.63 -13.74 9.82
N LYS A 54 1.71 -13.72 10.60
CA LYS A 54 2.23 -12.47 11.18
C LYS A 54 2.71 -11.50 10.09
N LEU A 55 3.39 -12.00 9.07
CA LEU A 55 3.80 -11.19 7.92
C LEU A 55 2.60 -10.57 7.22
N TYR A 56 1.56 -11.36 6.96
CA TYR A 56 0.33 -10.87 6.35
C TYR A 56 -0.34 -9.80 7.22
N GLN A 57 -0.42 -10.01 8.55
CA GLN A 57 -0.98 -9.01 9.47
C GLN A 57 -0.22 -7.70 9.43
N LEU A 58 1.12 -7.75 9.41
CA LEU A 58 1.97 -6.57 9.35
C LEU A 58 1.84 -5.85 7.99
N LEU A 59 1.83 -6.59 6.88
CA LEU A 59 1.72 -6.03 5.53
C LEU A 59 0.35 -5.39 5.31
N SER A 60 -0.72 -6.10 5.68
CA SER A 60 -2.10 -5.59 5.54
C SER A 60 -2.34 -4.36 6.42
N LEU A 61 -1.82 -4.37 7.66
CA LEU A 61 -1.90 -3.21 8.54
C LEU A 61 -1.08 -2.03 8.01
N GLY A 62 0.15 -2.27 7.56
CA GLY A 62 1.02 -1.25 6.98
C GLY A 62 0.43 -0.64 5.72
N TRP A 63 -0.16 -1.46 4.84
CA TRP A 63 -0.87 -1.01 3.66
C TRP A 63 -2.07 -0.12 4.01
N ALA A 64 -2.93 -0.57 4.92
CA ALA A 64 -4.07 0.22 5.38
C ALA A 64 -3.64 1.54 6.04
N ALA A 65 -2.53 1.53 6.78
CA ALA A 65 -1.98 2.74 7.39
C ALA A 65 -1.45 3.73 6.34
N LEU A 66 -0.74 3.24 5.31
CA LEU A 66 -0.26 4.06 4.21
C LEU A 66 -1.42 4.69 3.43
N GLU A 67 -2.39 3.86 3.01
CA GLU A 67 -3.58 4.31 2.29
C GLU A 67 -4.35 5.37 3.10
N ARG A 68 -4.56 5.11 4.41
CA ARG A 68 -5.27 6.06 5.26
C ARG A 68 -4.47 7.34 5.50
N SER A 69 -3.16 7.25 5.70
CA SER A 69 -2.30 8.42 5.90
C SER A 69 -2.23 9.31 4.66
N ALA A 70 -2.13 8.73 3.46
CA ALA A 70 -2.20 9.47 2.21
C ALA A 70 -3.56 10.19 2.08
N ALA A 71 -4.66 9.48 2.34
CA ALA A 71 -6.00 10.06 2.23
C ALA A 71 -6.26 11.21 3.23
N LEU A 72 -5.58 11.21 4.37
CA LEU A 72 -5.66 12.28 5.38
C LEU A 72 -4.71 13.44 5.09
N ALA A 73 -3.48 13.16 4.65
CA ALA A 73 -2.47 14.16 4.32
C ALA A 73 -2.85 14.95 3.05
N PHE A 74 -3.37 14.26 2.04
CA PHE A 74 -3.68 14.81 0.72
C PHE A 74 -5.16 14.60 0.34
N PRO A 75 -6.11 15.27 1.02
CA PRO A 75 -7.54 15.04 0.80
C PRO A 75 -8.02 15.44 -0.61
N GLU A 76 -7.33 16.37 -1.27
CA GLU A 76 -7.68 16.85 -2.62
C GLU A 76 -7.05 16.00 -3.73
N GLU A 77 -6.01 15.22 -3.44
CA GLU A 77 -5.33 14.36 -4.42
C GLU A 77 -5.95 12.97 -4.52
N ARG A 78 -7.26 12.84 -4.28
CA ARG A 78 -7.95 11.57 -4.54
C ARG A 78 -7.95 11.29 -6.04
N SER A 79 -6.99 10.46 -6.47
CA SER A 79 -6.93 9.91 -7.82
C SER A 79 -8.30 9.32 -8.17
N SER A 80 -8.91 9.82 -9.24
CA SER A 80 -10.13 9.24 -9.79
C SER A 80 -9.81 7.84 -10.33
N SER A 81 -10.80 6.95 -10.35
CA SER A 81 -10.68 5.65 -11.03
C SER A 81 -10.27 5.80 -12.49
N TRP A 82 -10.64 6.93 -13.12
CA TRP A 82 -10.22 7.29 -14.46
C TRP A 82 -8.72 7.59 -14.57
N ASP A 83 -8.15 8.31 -13.60
CA ASP A 83 -6.73 8.65 -13.61
C ASP A 83 -5.87 7.39 -13.50
N PHE A 84 -6.30 6.44 -12.65
CA PHE A 84 -5.65 5.14 -12.53
C PHE A 84 -5.73 4.32 -13.82
N LEU A 85 -6.91 4.25 -14.45
CA LEU A 85 -7.08 3.52 -15.72
C LEU A 85 -6.25 4.13 -16.85
N LEU A 86 -6.17 5.47 -16.92
CA LEU A 86 -5.35 6.17 -17.90
C LEU A 86 -3.85 5.91 -17.66
N ALA A 87 -3.40 6.00 -16.41
CA ALA A 87 -2.01 5.71 -16.05
C ALA A 87 -1.63 4.26 -16.38
N LEU A 88 -2.51 3.31 -16.05
CA LEU A 88 -2.31 1.88 -16.35
C LEU A 88 -2.30 1.63 -17.87
N GLY A 89 -3.24 2.23 -18.60
CA GLY A 89 -3.30 2.13 -20.07
C GLY A 89 -2.05 2.69 -20.73
N LEU A 90 -1.57 3.85 -20.28
CA LEU A 90 -0.34 4.46 -20.77
C LEU A 90 0.88 3.57 -20.46
N ALA A 91 0.98 3.05 -19.23
CA ALA A 91 2.07 2.16 -18.84
C ALA A 91 2.10 0.88 -19.71
N LEU A 92 0.94 0.27 -19.95
CA LEU A 92 0.83 -0.88 -20.85
C LEU A 92 1.19 -0.53 -22.29
N LEU A 93 0.73 0.62 -22.79
CA LEU A 93 1.06 1.09 -24.14
C LEU A 93 2.57 1.30 -24.31
N VAL A 94 3.24 1.91 -23.33
CA VAL A 94 4.69 2.10 -23.34
C VAL A 94 5.41 0.75 -23.29
N LEU A 95 4.93 -0.18 -22.48
CA LEU A 95 5.52 -1.51 -22.36
C LEU A 95 5.38 -2.32 -23.67
N LEU A 96 4.15 -2.52 -24.13
CA LEU A 96 3.84 -3.30 -25.33
C LEU A 96 4.36 -2.60 -26.59
N GLY A 97 4.18 -1.29 -26.70
CA GLY A 97 4.60 -0.49 -27.84
C GLY A 97 6.12 -0.36 -27.89
N GLY A 98 6.74 0.11 -26.81
CA GLY A 98 8.16 0.43 -26.76
C GLY A 98 9.08 -0.79 -26.69
N PHE A 99 8.71 -1.81 -25.91
CA PHE A 99 9.61 -2.96 -25.66
C PHE A 99 9.28 -4.20 -26.50
N ILE A 100 8.10 -4.30 -27.10
CA ILE A 100 7.73 -5.47 -27.91
C ILE A 100 7.51 -5.07 -29.38
N ALA A 101 6.54 -4.20 -29.64
CA ALA A 101 6.16 -3.85 -31.01
C ALA A 101 7.28 -3.11 -31.75
N LEU A 102 7.94 -2.16 -31.09
CA LEU A 102 9.03 -1.37 -31.66
C LEU A 102 10.24 -2.25 -32.08
N PRO A 103 10.86 -3.08 -31.22
CA PRO A 103 11.98 -3.91 -31.63
C PRO A 103 11.58 -4.97 -32.66
N PHE A 104 10.36 -5.53 -32.58
CA PHE A 104 9.86 -6.45 -33.60
C PHE A 104 9.77 -5.78 -34.98
N PHE A 105 9.23 -4.56 -35.05
CA PHE A 105 9.11 -3.82 -36.30
C PHE A 105 10.46 -3.34 -36.85
N LEU A 106 11.38 -2.94 -35.97
CA LEU A 106 12.74 -2.58 -36.38
C LEU A 106 13.46 -3.80 -36.95
N ALA A 107 13.40 -4.94 -36.27
CA ALA A 107 14.03 -6.18 -36.72
C ALA A 107 13.50 -6.65 -38.09
N THR A 108 12.20 -6.53 -38.35
CA THR A 108 11.61 -6.95 -39.64
C THR A 108 11.92 -6.01 -40.80
N ARG A 109 12.24 -4.73 -40.55
CA ARG A 109 12.63 -3.77 -41.61
C ARG A 109 14.12 -3.77 -41.95
N THR A 110 14.97 -4.21 -41.02
CA THR A 110 16.42 -4.28 -41.24
C THR A 110 16.91 -5.66 -41.70
N GLY A 111 16.00 -6.61 -41.90
CA GLY A 111 16.27 -7.96 -42.43
C GLY A 111 15.83 -8.14 -43.87
#